data_AF-A0A220SF07-F1
#
_entry.id   AF-A0A220SF07-F1
#
_cell.length_a   1.000
_cell.length_b   1.000
_cell.length_c   1.000
_cell.angle_alpha   90.00
_cell.angle_beta   90.00
_cell.angle_gamma   90.00
#
_symmetry.space_group_name_H-M   'P 1'
#
loop_
_entity.id
_entity.type
_entity.pdbx_description
1 polymer ?
#
loop_
_entity_poly.entity_id
_entity_poly.type
_entity_poly.pdbx_seq_one_letter_code
_entity_poly.pdbx_strand_id
1 'polypeptide(L)'
;MKTIYNSIREEIVKHSKIKNSVLGNVKDWKRSHYIILSEIIKDELSESEELKGGKKFEIGNTISHVTLQRFFENDYQDKTHNDLRFLKTLDKICIFLGFKDLNAYIQFVREKKQETESGDEAFFSDIVYKYCSTAFEFYKKFPEHNTHLFKELVFDDSPFLERASQFSKELCEREFQLVTKNNRSNFEVFDIHMVTDEPDKKILETQEFWNLLFKVGETGEENFVNQLNTQIYFIRKIDNVWKIWDNYNPDAGRLNNKK
;
A
#
# COMPACT_ATOMS: atom_id res chain seq x y z
N MET A 1 5.24 -4.01 3.95
CA MET A 1 4.03 -4.56 4.56
C MET A 1 4.32 -5.34 5.85
N LYS A 2 5.44 -6.06 5.99
CA LYS A 2 5.74 -6.85 7.21
C LYS A 2 5.71 -6.00 8.50
N THR A 3 6.13 -4.75 8.48
CA THR A 3 6.09 -3.86 9.66
C THR A 3 4.65 -3.60 10.09
N ILE A 4 3.78 -3.21 9.15
CA ILE A 4 2.35 -2.99 9.42
C ILE A 4 1.64 -4.28 9.80
N TYR A 5 1.89 -5.41 9.14
CA TYR A 5 1.23 -6.66 9.53
C TYR A 5 1.63 -7.10 10.95
N ASN A 6 2.91 -6.98 11.31
CA ASN A 6 3.36 -7.25 12.69
C ASN A 6 2.75 -6.27 13.69
N SER A 7 2.71 -4.97 13.38
CA SER A 7 2.05 -3.97 14.22
C SER A 7 0.57 -4.30 14.44
N ILE A 8 -0.16 -4.72 13.40
CA ILE A 8 -1.56 -5.14 13.52
C ILE A 8 -1.70 -6.43 14.34
N ARG A 9 -0.83 -7.45 14.18
CA ARG A 9 -0.81 -8.64 15.07
C ARG A 9 -0.69 -8.23 16.53
N GLU A 10 0.26 -7.34 16.82
CA GLU A 10 0.50 -6.84 18.16
C GLU A 10 -0.70 -6.08 18.71
N GLU A 11 -1.32 -5.16 17.94
CA GLU A 11 -2.48 -4.41 18.40
C GLU A 11 -3.72 -5.29 18.61
N ILE A 12 -3.92 -6.35 17.81
CA ILE A 12 -4.96 -7.37 18.10
C ILE A 12 -4.70 -8.01 19.47
N VAL A 13 -3.47 -8.46 19.75
CA VAL A 13 -3.11 -9.08 21.04
C VAL A 13 -3.21 -8.07 22.19
N LYS A 14 -2.99 -6.77 21.92
CA LYS A 14 -3.16 -5.69 22.89
C LYS A 14 -4.64 -5.29 23.11
N HIS A 15 -5.56 -5.62 22.20
CA HIS A 15 -6.95 -5.17 22.22
C HIS A 15 -7.74 -5.66 23.46
N SER A 16 -8.65 -4.84 23.96
CA SER A 16 -9.35 -5.06 25.24
C SER A 16 -10.21 -6.33 25.23
N LYS A 17 -11.05 -6.54 24.20
CA LYS A 17 -11.86 -7.76 24.05
C LYS A 17 -11.02 -9.03 23.84
N ILE A 18 -9.75 -8.91 23.44
CA ILE A 18 -8.83 -10.05 23.31
C ILE A 18 -8.16 -10.37 24.65
N LYS A 19 -7.57 -9.37 25.32
CA LYS A 19 -6.98 -9.50 26.67
C LYS A 19 -7.97 -10.03 27.71
N ASN A 20 -9.22 -9.57 27.66
CA ASN A 20 -10.27 -9.95 28.61
C ASN A 20 -10.93 -11.29 28.27
N SER A 21 -10.45 -12.01 27.24
CA SER A 21 -10.93 -13.33 26.84
C SER A 21 -9.94 -14.44 27.17
N VAL A 22 -10.29 -15.69 26.85
CA VAL A 22 -9.36 -16.85 26.92
C VAL A 22 -8.07 -16.59 26.13
N LEU A 23 -8.14 -15.80 25.04
CA LEU A 23 -6.99 -15.50 24.17
C LEU A 23 -5.86 -14.74 24.88
N GLY A 24 -6.20 -13.83 25.81
CA GLY A 24 -5.21 -13.08 26.59
C GLY A 24 -4.42 -13.92 27.58
N ASN A 25 -4.88 -15.14 27.89
CA ASN A 25 -4.27 -16.06 28.85
C ASN A 25 -3.38 -17.13 28.19
N VAL A 26 -3.27 -17.14 26.85
CA VAL A 26 -2.57 -18.17 26.09
C VAL A 26 -1.57 -17.53 25.13
N LYS A 27 -0.28 -17.89 25.25
CA LYS A 27 0.79 -17.38 24.39
C LYS A 27 0.70 -17.91 22.95
N ASP A 28 0.43 -19.20 22.80
CA ASP A 28 0.49 -19.92 21.51
C ASP A 28 -0.92 -20.34 21.05
N TRP A 29 -1.44 -19.64 20.04
CA TRP A 29 -2.82 -19.84 19.56
C TRP A 29 -2.96 -21.07 18.64
N LYS A 30 -3.57 -22.13 19.18
CA LYS A 30 -4.05 -23.30 18.40
C LYS A 30 -5.35 -22.96 17.65
N ARG A 31 -5.75 -23.74 16.63
CA ARG A 31 -6.98 -23.58 15.81
C ARG A 31 -8.25 -23.13 16.57
N SER A 32 -8.51 -23.66 17.77
CA SER A 32 -9.65 -23.26 18.62
C SER A 32 -9.64 -21.78 19.01
N HIS A 33 -8.47 -21.21 19.24
CA HIS A 33 -8.26 -19.80 19.58
C HIS A 33 -8.56 -18.90 18.37
N TYR A 34 -8.18 -19.30 17.15
CA TYR A 34 -8.56 -18.58 15.94
C TYR A 34 -10.07 -18.63 15.65
N ILE A 35 -10.78 -19.66 16.11
CA ILE A 35 -12.26 -19.70 16.07
C ILE A 35 -12.86 -18.70 17.07
N ILE A 36 -12.33 -18.62 18.29
CA ILE A 36 -12.75 -17.63 19.28
C ILE A 36 -12.47 -16.20 18.78
N LEU A 37 -11.30 -15.96 18.17
CA LEU A 37 -10.92 -14.69 17.55
C LEU A 37 -11.84 -14.31 16.37
N SER A 38 -12.21 -15.28 15.53
CA SER A 38 -13.17 -15.11 14.43
C SER A 38 -14.50 -14.56 14.92
N GLU A 39 -15.04 -15.10 16.01
CA GLU A 39 -16.31 -14.64 16.57
C GLU A 39 -16.19 -13.28 17.27
N ILE A 40 -15.14 -13.04 18.08
CA ILE A 40 -14.93 -11.74 18.75
C ILE A 40 -14.79 -10.60 17.71
N ILE A 41 -14.07 -10.83 16.61
CA ILE A 41 -13.95 -9.85 15.52
C ILE A 41 -15.29 -9.67 14.81
N LYS A 42 -16.00 -10.76 14.48
CA LYS A 42 -17.31 -10.73 13.82
C LYS A 42 -18.34 -9.93 14.61
N ASP A 43 -18.36 -10.09 15.93
CA ASP A 43 -19.36 -9.46 16.79
C ASP A 43 -19.11 -7.94 16.88
N GLU A 44 -17.86 -7.51 17.09
CA GLU A 44 -17.44 -6.10 17.00
C GLU A 44 -17.80 -5.48 15.64
N LEU A 45 -17.48 -6.17 14.54
CA LEU A 45 -17.80 -5.74 13.18
C LEU A 45 -19.30 -5.79 12.86
N SER A 46 -20.12 -6.42 13.70
CA SER A 46 -21.57 -6.35 13.57
C SER A 46 -22.16 -5.07 14.16
N GLU A 47 -21.50 -4.52 15.18
CA GLU A 47 -21.90 -3.31 15.94
C GLU A 47 -21.26 -2.02 15.38
N SER A 48 -20.06 -2.12 14.77
CA SER A 48 -19.26 -1.00 14.28
C SER A 48 -19.99 -0.03 13.33
N GLU A 49 -19.86 1.27 13.59
CA GLU A 49 -20.45 2.35 12.79
C GLU A 49 -19.84 2.42 11.38
N GLU A 50 -18.54 2.17 11.28
CA GLU A 50 -17.75 2.21 10.03
C GLU A 50 -18.06 1.03 9.09
N LEU A 51 -18.85 0.07 9.57
CA LEU A 51 -19.30 -1.09 8.80
C LEU A 51 -20.82 -1.07 8.52
N LYS A 52 -21.38 0.12 8.33
CA LYS A 52 -22.80 0.32 7.94
C LYS A 52 -22.95 0.47 6.42
N GLY A 53 -24.17 0.27 5.92
CA GLY A 53 -24.54 0.52 4.51
C GLY A 53 -23.69 -0.23 3.48
N GLY A 54 -23.29 0.47 2.41
CA GLY A 54 -22.58 -0.10 1.26
C GLY A 54 -21.26 -0.80 1.60
N LYS A 55 -20.48 -0.26 2.55
CA LYS A 55 -19.18 -0.83 2.97
C LYS A 55 -19.36 -2.24 3.54
N LYS A 56 -20.46 -2.51 4.26
CA LYS A 56 -20.82 -3.85 4.76
C LYS A 56 -20.99 -4.88 3.64
N PHE A 57 -21.61 -4.50 2.52
CA PHE A 57 -21.77 -5.37 1.36
C PHE A 57 -20.45 -5.57 0.60
N GLU A 58 -19.56 -4.58 0.63
CA GLU A 58 -18.30 -4.64 -0.11
C GLU A 58 -17.21 -5.49 0.55
N ILE A 59 -17.06 -5.42 1.89
CA ILE A 59 -15.99 -6.14 2.62
C ILE A 59 -16.52 -7.25 3.55
N GLY A 60 -17.82 -7.27 3.86
CA GLY A 60 -18.44 -8.17 4.83
C GLY A 60 -18.14 -7.80 6.28
N ASN A 61 -18.72 -8.52 7.24
CA ASN A 61 -18.45 -8.36 8.68
C ASN A 61 -17.76 -9.56 9.34
N THR A 62 -17.21 -10.48 8.54
CA THR A 62 -16.60 -11.74 9.03
C THR A 62 -15.22 -11.97 8.45
N ILE A 63 -14.38 -12.68 9.22
CA ILE A 63 -13.06 -13.16 8.79
C ILE A 63 -12.97 -14.61 9.26
N SER A 64 -12.62 -15.56 8.37
CA SER A 64 -12.59 -16.96 8.76
C SER A 64 -11.44 -17.27 9.73
N HIS A 65 -11.63 -18.21 10.65
CA HIS A 65 -10.56 -18.69 11.53
C HIS A 65 -9.33 -19.21 10.76
N VAL A 66 -9.51 -19.74 9.54
CA VAL A 66 -8.40 -20.19 8.68
C VAL A 66 -7.62 -19.01 8.11
N THR A 67 -8.32 -17.91 7.76
CA THR A 67 -7.69 -16.66 7.33
C THR A 67 -6.88 -16.06 8.47
N LEU A 68 -7.48 -15.95 9.66
CA LEU A 68 -6.81 -15.45 10.87
C LEU A 68 -5.62 -16.33 11.27
N GLN A 69 -5.74 -17.65 11.16
CA GLN A 69 -4.66 -18.58 11.44
C GLN A 69 -3.44 -18.32 10.55
N ARG A 70 -3.59 -18.35 9.22
CA ARG A 70 -2.50 -18.05 8.28
C ARG A 70 -1.86 -16.69 8.52
N PHE A 71 -2.70 -15.72 8.86
CA PHE A 71 -2.33 -14.34 9.11
C PHE A 71 -1.53 -14.16 10.42
N PHE A 72 -1.69 -15.00 11.44
CA PHE A 72 -0.79 -15.02 12.59
C PHE A 72 0.44 -15.90 12.36
N GLU A 73 0.27 -17.05 11.70
CA GLU A 73 1.33 -18.03 11.44
C GLU A 73 2.30 -17.64 10.29
N ASN A 74 2.10 -16.47 9.67
CA ASN A 74 2.91 -15.95 8.56
C ASN A 74 2.86 -16.83 7.28
N ASP A 75 1.84 -17.69 7.15
CA ASP A 75 1.61 -18.63 6.02
C ASP A 75 1.03 -17.92 4.78
N TYR A 76 1.69 -16.84 4.38
CA TYR A 76 1.42 -16.10 3.15
C TYR A 76 2.70 -16.03 2.32
N GLN A 77 2.74 -16.79 1.22
CA GLN A 77 3.72 -16.54 0.15
C GLN A 77 3.47 -15.15 -0.43
N ASP A 78 4.52 -14.47 -0.90
CA ASP A 78 4.48 -13.03 -1.27
C ASP A 78 3.34 -12.68 -2.24
N LYS A 79 3.03 -13.59 -3.19
CA LYS A 79 1.89 -13.51 -4.13
C LYS A 79 0.52 -13.33 -3.47
N THR A 80 0.38 -13.63 -2.19
CA THR A 80 -0.88 -13.58 -1.42
C THR A 80 -1.11 -12.23 -0.74
N HIS A 81 -0.05 -11.45 -0.51
CA HIS A 81 -0.18 -10.08 -0.01
C HIS A 81 -0.84 -9.14 -1.04
N ASN A 82 -0.89 -9.58 -2.30
CA ASN A 82 -1.52 -8.91 -3.43
C ASN A 82 -3.01 -9.31 -3.63
N ASP A 83 -3.58 -10.18 -2.79
CA ASP A 83 -4.98 -10.59 -2.90
C ASP A 83 -5.92 -9.51 -2.33
N LEU A 84 -6.90 -9.06 -3.13
CA LEU A 84 -7.97 -8.16 -2.69
C LEU A 84 -8.69 -8.69 -1.43
N ARG A 85 -8.80 -10.01 -1.27
CA ARG A 85 -9.36 -10.66 -0.07
C ARG A 85 -8.48 -10.46 1.17
N PHE A 86 -7.17 -10.38 0.99
CA PHE A 86 -6.21 -10.11 2.05
C PHE A 86 -6.25 -8.62 2.45
N LEU A 87 -6.31 -7.69 1.50
CA LEU A 87 -6.52 -6.26 1.79
C LEU A 87 -7.87 -6.01 2.48
N LYS A 88 -8.96 -6.64 2.03
CA LYS A 88 -10.26 -6.58 2.73
C LYS A 88 -10.23 -7.29 4.09
N THR A 89 -9.28 -8.18 4.35
CA THR A 89 -9.05 -8.76 5.69
C THR A 89 -8.33 -7.77 6.61
N LEU A 90 -7.28 -7.09 6.11
CA LEU A 90 -6.61 -5.99 6.80
C LEU A 90 -7.58 -4.87 7.18
N ASP A 91 -8.43 -4.43 6.24
CA ASP A 91 -9.40 -3.35 6.46
C ASP A 91 -10.38 -3.66 7.59
N LYS A 92 -11.00 -4.85 7.56
CA LYS A 92 -11.86 -5.35 8.65
C LYS A 92 -11.15 -5.44 9.99
N ILE A 93 -9.85 -5.72 10.01
CA ILE A 93 -9.09 -5.80 11.26
C ILE A 93 -8.75 -4.41 11.79
N CYS A 94 -8.48 -3.44 10.92
CA CYS A 94 -8.31 -2.04 11.32
C CYS A 94 -9.62 -1.49 11.91
N ILE A 95 -10.77 -1.85 11.32
CA ILE A 95 -12.11 -1.51 11.87
C ILE A 95 -12.37 -2.19 13.22
N PHE A 96 -11.95 -3.46 13.41
CA PHE A 96 -11.98 -4.13 14.71
C PHE A 96 -11.10 -3.45 15.76
N LEU A 97 -9.97 -2.86 15.35
CA LEU A 97 -9.07 -2.08 16.21
C LEU A 97 -9.56 -0.64 16.47
N GLY A 98 -10.76 -0.27 16.00
CA GLY A 98 -11.37 1.05 16.22
C GLY A 98 -10.98 2.13 15.20
N PHE A 99 -10.33 1.76 14.10
CA PHE A 99 -9.99 2.69 13.01
C PHE A 99 -11.08 2.72 11.94
N LYS A 100 -11.13 3.80 11.17
CA LYS A 100 -12.10 3.95 10.07
C LYS A 100 -11.95 2.87 9.01
N ASP A 101 -10.71 2.60 8.62
CA ASP A 101 -10.28 1.73 7.53
C ASP A 101 -8.77 1.46 7.68
N LEU A 102 -8.24 0.60 6.80
CA LEU A 102 -6.80 0.34 6.70
C LEU A 102 -5.98 1.63 6.52
N ASN A 103 -6.45 2.56 5.69
CA ASN A 103 -5.80 3.83 5.41
C ASN A 103 -5.65 4.70 6.68
N ALA A 104 -6.71 4.81 7.49
CA ALA A 104 -6.66 5.52 8.77
C ALA A 104 -5.68 4.89 9.77
N TYR A 105 -5.56 3.55 9.80
CA TYR A 105 -4.55 2.87 10.62
C TYR A 105 -3.12 3.16 10.14
N ILE A 106 -2.90 3.18 8.82
CA ILE A 106 -1.60 3.51 8.22
C ILE A 106 -1.19 4.94 8.54
N GLN A 107 -2.12 5.90 8.45
CA GLN A 107 -1.87 7.29 8.85
C GLN A 107 -1.45 7.36 10.33
N PHE A 108 -2.18 6.73 11.24
CA PHE A 108 -1.84 6.69 12.67
C PHE A 108 -0.46 6.07 12.93
N VAL A 109 -0.11 4.96 12.27
CA VAL A 109 1.22 4.34 12.39
C VAL A 109 2.32 5.25 11.85
N ARG A 110 2.06 6.01 10.79
CA ARG A 110 3.00 7.01 10.23
C ARG A 110 3.19 8.21 11.15
N GLU A 111 2.12 8.78 11.71
CA GLU A 111 2.19 9.91 12.64
C GLU A 111 3.00 9.52 13.89
N LYS A 112 2.71 8.35 14.46
CA LYS A 112 3.47 7.76 15.59
C LYS A 112 4.93 7.43 15.25
N LYS A 113 5.24 7.10 13.98
CA LYS A 113 6.61 6.98 13.47
C LYS A 113 7.30 8.35 13.37
N GLN A 114 6.61 9.38 12.89
CA GLN A 114 7.18 10.74 12.82
C GLN A 114 7.49 11.35 14.20
N GLU A 115 6.83 10.89 15.27
CA GLU A 115 7.20 11.21 16.66
C GLU A 115 8.49 10.51 17.16
N THR A 116 9.02 9.53 16.41
CA THR A 116 10.12 8.65 16.87
C THR A 116 11.25 8.43 15.87
N GLU A 117 11.07 8.74 14.58
CA GLU A 117 12.07 8.63 13.52
C GLU A 117 13.07 9.80 13.53
N SER A 118 14.28 9.56 13.01
CA SER A 118 15.26 10.61 12.82
C SER A 118 14.89 11.55 11.66
N GLY A 119 15.35 12.81 11.71
CA GLY A 119 14.99 13.82 10.70
C GLY A 119 15.36 13.44 9.26
N ASP A 120 16.45 12.68 9.09
CA ASP A 120 16.89 12.18 7.79
C ASP A 120 15.98 11.05 7.27
N GLU A 121 15.63 10.06 8.10
CA GLU A 121 14.70 8.99 7.71
C GLU A 121 13.32 9.53 7.31
N ALA A 122 12.81 10.52 8.06
CA ALA A 122 11.57 11.21 7.74
C ALA A 122 11.65 11.95 6.40
N PHE A 123 12.78 12.61 6.12
CA PHE A 123 13.04 13.33 4.86
C PHE A 123 13.09 12.38 3.63
N PHE A 124 13.82 11.26 3.71
CA PHE A 124 13.87 10.30 2.60
C PHE A 124 12.55 9.56 2.40
N SER A 125 11.80 9.30 3.47
CA SER A 125 10.44 8.78 3.40
C SER A 125 9.48 9.76 2.70
N ASP A 126 9.56 11.05 3.01
CA ASP A 126 8.78 12.10 2.36
C ASP A 126 9.06 12.21 0.85
N ILE A 127 10.31 12.03 0.39
CA ILE A 127 10.64 11.95 -1.05
C ILE A 127 9.85 10.82 -1.74
N VAL A 128 9.78 9.63 -1.13
CA VAL A 128 9.01 8.50 -1.66
C VAL A 128 7.50 8.82 -1.69
N TYR A 129 6.93 9.33 -0.60
CA TYR A 129 5.51 9.70 -0.56
C TYR A 129 5.14 10.75 -1.61
N LYS A 130 5.99 11.78 -1.77
CA LYS A 130 5.84 12.79 -2.82
C LYS A 130 5.93 12.17 -4.21
N TYR A 131 6.87 11.27 -4.45
CA TYR A 131 6.98 10.56 -5.73
C TYR A 131 5.71 9.77 -6.05
N CYS A 132 5.19 8.95 -5.13
CA CYS A 132 3.99 8.17 -5.38
C CYS A 132 2.77 9.08 -5.66
N SER A 133 2.64 10.19 -4.91
CA SER A 133 1.61 11.20 -5.16
C SER A 133 1.75 11.83 -6.55
N THR A 134 2.95 12.28 -6.92
CA THR A 134 3.26 12.85 -8.24
C THR A 134 3.04 11.86 -9.38
N ALA A 135 3.38 10.58 -9.20
CA ALA A 135 3.11 9.54 -10.18
C ALA A 135 1.60 9.30 -10.37
N PHE A 136 0.80 9.37 -9.30
CA PHE A 136 -0.65 9.30 -9.38
C PHE A 136 -1.26 10.53 -10.10
N GLU A 137 -0.79 11.74 -9.82
CA GLU A 137 -1.19 12.94 -10.59
C GLU A 137 -0.74 12.89 -12.06
N PHE A 138 0.41 12.26 -12.35
CA PHE A 138 0.87 12.01 -13.72
C PHE A 138 -0.07 11.06 -14.47
N TYR A 139 -0.48 9.95 -13.85
CA TYR A 139 -1.47 9.03 -14.44
C TYR A 139 -2.85 9.69 -14.65
N LYS A 140 -3.25 10.65 -13.81
CA LYS A 140 -4.49 11.44 -14.02
C LYS A 140 -4.45 12.34 -15.24
N LYS A 141 -3.27 12.74 -15.71
CA LYS A 141 -3.14 13.58 -16.92
C LYS A 141 -3.28 12.80 -18.22
N PHE A 142 -3.13 11.47 -18.20
CA PHE A 142 -3.20 10.67 -19.43
C PHE A 142 -4.53 10.91 -20.16
N PRO A 143 -4.51 11.13 -21.50
CA PRO A 143 -3.39 10.90 -22.41
C PRO A 143 -2.37 12.04 -22.56
N GLU A 144 -2.46 13.16 -21.82
CA GLU A 144 -1.42 14.20 -21.86
C GLU A 144 -0.12 13.72 -21.18
N HIS A 145 0.90 13.42 -21.98
CA HIS A 145 2.21 12.98 -21.51
C HIS A 145 3.04 14.14 -20.93
N ASN A 146 2.94 14.35 -19.61
CA ASN A 146 3.52 15.50 -18.92
C ASN A 146 4.51 15.11 -17.80
N THR A 147 5.69 14.63 -18.19
CA THR A 147 6.76 14.17 -17.26
C THR A 147 7.39 15.29 -16.43
N HIS A 148 7.16 16.55 -16.77
CA HIS A 148 7.68 17.72 -16.02
C HIS A 148 7.24 17.73 -14.55
N LEU A 149 6.14 17.05 -14.21
CA LEU A 149 5.70 16.81 -12.83
C LEU A 149 6.78 16.20 -11.93
N PHE A 150 7.69 15.38 -12.48
CA PHE A 150 8.72 14.69 -11.70
C PHE A 150 9.96 15.54 -11.42
N LYS A 151 10.12 16.71 -12.07
CA LYS A 151 11.37 17.49 -12.08
C LYS A 151 11.95 17.78 -10.70
N GLU A 152 11.12 18.02 -9.69
CA GLU A 152 11.60 18.32 -8.32
C GLU A 152 11.89 17.09 -7.45
N LEU A 153 11.60 15.89 -7.93
CA LEU A 153 11.76 14.63 -7.20
C LEU A 153 12.76 13.67 -7.88
N VAL A 154 13.06 13.89 -9.15
CA VAL A 154 13.82 13.01 -10.04
C VAL A 154 14.88 13.83 -10.79
N PHE A 155 16.06 13.29 -11.05
CA PHE A 155 17.05 13.95 -11.92
C PHE A 155 16.67 13.81 -13.40
N ASP A 156 16.83 14.87 -14.20
CA ASP A 156 16.43 14.88 -15.62
C ASP A 156 17.18 13.81 -16.44
N ASP A 157 18.48 13.63 -16.21
CA ASP A 157 19.32 12.60 -16.85
C ASP A 157 19.26 11.21 -16.15
N SER A 158 18.20 10.92 -15.39
CA SER A 158 18.09 9.66 -14.63
C SER A 158 17.66 8.47 -15.50
N PRO A 159 18.25 7.27 -15.31
CA PRO A 159 17.78 6.03 -15.93
C PRO A 159 16.32 5.70 -15.62
N PHE A 160 15.78 6.19 -14.49
CA PHE A 160 14.36 6.07 -14.19
C PHE A 160 13.50 6.94 -15.12
N LEU A 161 13.82 8.23 -15.29
CA LEU A 161 12.96 9.15 -16.06
C LEU A 161 12.90 8.75 -17.54
N GLU A 162 14.00 8.25 -18.10
CA GLU A 162 14.05 7.67 -19.44
C GLU A 162 13.04 6.52 -19.61
N ARG A 163 13.11 5.50 -18.73
CA ARG A 163 12.19 4.34 -18.77
C ARG A 163 10.74 4.74 -18.50
N ALA A 164 10.51 5.61 -17.51
CA ALA A 164 9.18 6.10 -17.16
C ALA A 164 8.53 6.86 -18.33
N SER A 165 9.29 7.76 -18.97
CA SER A 165 8.88 8.48 -20.18
C SER A 165 8.57 7.52 -21.33
N GLN A 166 9.44 6.54 -21.60
CA GLN A 166 9.20 5.55 -22.66
C GLN A 166 7.91 4.74 -22.45
N PHE A 167 7.71 4.17 -21.26
CA PHE A 167 6.53 3.34 -20.99
C PHE A 167 5.24 4.16 -20.99
N SER A 168 5.24 5.35 -20.38
CA SER A 168 4.04 6.18 -20.29
C SER A 168 3.66 6.83 -21.61
N LYS A 169 4.62 7.18 -22.48
CA LYS A 169 4.35 7.67 -23.83
C LYS A 169 3.53 6.68 -24.67
N GLU A 170 3.81 5.38 -24.61
CA GLU A 170 2.97 4.37 -25.29
C GLU A 170 1.55 4.27 -24.70
N LEU A 171 1.38 4.46 -23.39
CA LEU A 171 0.04 4.46 -22.77
C LEU A 171 -0.77 5.71 -23.16
N CYS A 172 -0.10 6.86 -23.26
CA CYS A 172 -0.67 8.10 -23.81
C CYS A 172 -1.04 7.96 -25.29
N GLU A 173 -0.18 7.36 -26.13
CA GLU A 173 -0.45 7.07 -27.54
C GLU A 173 -1.59 6.06 -27.75
N ARG A 174 -1.89 5.24 -26.73
CA ARG A 174 -3.03 4.32 -26.69
C ARG A 174 -4.28 4.93 -26.03
N GLU A 175 -4.31 6.24 -25.81
CA GLU A 175 -5.42 6.98 -25.21
C GLU A 175 -5.89 6.43 -23.84
N PHE A 176 -4.95 6.01 -22.99
CA PHE A 176 -5.27 5.61 -21.62
C PHE A 176 -5.81 6.81 -20.81
N GLN A 177 -6.85 6.59 -20.01
CA GLN A 177 -7.46 7.60 -19.13
C GLN A 177 -7.75 6.99 -17.74
N LEU A 178 -7.26 7.62 -16.67
CA LEU A 178 -7.40 7.10 -15.30
C LEU A 178 -8.78 7.40 -14.69
N VAL A 179 -9.51 6.36 -14.28
CA VAL A 179 -10.85 6.45 -13.67
C VAL A 179 -10.74 6.69 -12.17
N THR A 180 -10.77 7.97 -11.78
CA THR A 180 -10.71 8.40 -10.36
C THR A 180 -12.08 8.47 -9.67
N LYS A 181 -13.18 8.51 -10.43
CA LYS A 181 -14.54 8.65 -9.90
C LYS A 181 -14.87 7.54 -8.88
N ASN A 182 -15.49 7.93 -7.76
CA ASN A 182 -15.81 7.07 -6.62
C ASN A 182 -14.58 6.33 -6.03
N ASN A 183 -13.41 6.98 -6.02
CA ASN A 183 -12.13 6.42 -5.53
C ASN A 183 -11.69 5.11 -6.22
N ARG A 184 -12.19 4.84 -7.44
CA ARG A 184 -11.89 3.62 -8.21
C ARG A 184 -10.41 3.45 -8.57
N SER A 185 -9.66 4.54 -8.58
CA SER A 185 -8.20 4.54 -8.65
C SER A 185 -7.61 5.25 -7.43
N ASN A 186 -6.58 4.66 -6.82
CA ASN A 186 -5.87 5.14 -5.63
C ASN A 186 -4.50 4.43 -5.50
N PHE A 187 -3.65 4.91 -4.60
CA PHE A 187 -2.40 4.25 -4.22
C PHE A 187 -2.19 4.39 -2.71
N GLU A 188 -1.34 3.55 -2.14
CA GLU A 188 -0.94 3.62 -0.74
C GLU A 188 0.48 3.09 -0.53
N VAL A 189 1.27 3.73 0.33
CA VAL A 189 2.59 3.22 0.76
C VAL A 189 2.46 2.70 2.18
N PHE A 190 2.62 1.38 2.36
CA PHE A 190 2.47 0.71 3.66
C PHE A 190 3.75 0.72 4.50
N ASP A 191 4.90 0.81 3.86
CA ASP A 191 6.20 0.55 4.50
C ASP A 191 7.29 1.22 3.68
N ILE A 192 8.26 1.80 4.39
CA ILE A 192 9.50 2.34 3.84
C ILE A 192 10.60 1.92 4.80
N HIS A 193 11.66 1.32 4.27
CA HIS A 193 12.80 0.86 5.04
C HIS A 193 14.11 1.28 4.34
N MET A 194 14.99 1.97 5.06
CA MET A 194 16.30 2.33 4.54
C MET A 194 17.24 1.11 4.58
N VAL A 195 17.56 0.60 3.40
CA VAL A 195 18.45 -0.55 3.17
C VAL A 195 19.92 -0.12 3.07
N THR A 196 20.18 1.15 2.74
CA THR A 196 21.53 1.69 2.67
C THR A 196 21.55 3.17 3.00
N ASP A 197 22.47 3.55 3.88
CA ASP A 197 22.68 4.90 4.39
C ASP A 197 24.14 5.35 4.10
N GLU A 198 24.39 5.96 2.95
CA GLU A 198 25.69 6.50 2.55
C GLU A 198 25.62 8.05 2.43
N PRO A 199 26.75 8.78 2.51
CA PRO A 199 26.74 10.25 2.57
C PRO A 199 26.13 10.96 1.34
N ASP A 200 26.17 10.30 0.18
CA ASP A 200 25.71 10.78 -1.13
C ASP A 200 24.65 9.88 -1.78
N LYS A 201 24.29 8.76 -1.14
CA LYS A 201 23.38 7.73 -1.68
C LYS A 201 22.54 7.09 -0.58
N LYS A 202 21.22 7.04 -0.76
CA LYS A 202 20.32 6.20 0.05
C LYS A 202 19.68 5.13 -0.83
N ILE A 203 19.46 3.95 -0.27
CA ILE A 203 18.60 2.92 -0.88
C ILE A 203 17.42 2.67 0.06
N LEU A 204 16.20 2.82 -0.45
CA LEU A 204 14.97 2.59 0.29
C LEU A 204 14.19 1.46 -0.37
N GLU A 205 13.86 0.40 0.39
CA GLU A 205 12.84 -0.57 0.00
C GLU A 205 11.47 -0.03 0.44
N THR A 206 10.49 -0.08 -0.45
CA THR A 206 9.12 0.36 -0.20
C THR A 206 8.14 -0.77 -0.49
N GLN A 207 6.95 -0.65 0.09
CA GLN A 207 5.87 -1.62 -0.06
C GLN A 207 4.59 -0.86 -0.39
N GLU A 208 4.24 -0.83 -1.67
CA GLU A 208 3.25 0.09 -2.24
C GLU A 208 2.10 -0.68 -2.87
N PHE A 209 0.86 -0.32 -2.53
CA PHE A 209 -0.32 -0.79 -3.25
C PHE A 209 -0.76 0.23 -4.29
N TRP A 210 -0.98 -0.25 -5.50
CA TRP A 210 -1.47 0.52 -6.63
C TRP A 210 -2.74 -0.13 -7.16
N ASN A 211 -3.85 0.59 -7.02
CA ASN A 211 -5.15 0.24 -7.59
C ASN A 211 -5.50 1.30 -8.64
N LEU A 212 -5.28 0.99 -9.92
CA LEU A 212 -5.50 1.90 -11.04
C LEU A 212 -6.45 1.25 -12.05
N LEU A 213 -7.56 1.91 -12.33
CA LEU A 213 -8.46 1.56 -13.43
C LEU A 213 -8.26 2.56 -14.56
N PHE A 214 -7.77 2.08 -15.70
CA PHE A 214 -7.69 2.85 -16.94
C PHE A 214 -8.80 2.46 -17.91
N LYS A 215 -9.25 3.42 -18.72
CA LYS A 215 -10.02 3.20 -19.95
C LYS A 215 -9.19 3.56 -21.18
N VAL A 216 -9.43 2.89 -22.31
CA VAL A 216 -8.61 2.98 -23.52
C VAL A 216 -9.42 3.56 -24.69
N GLY A 217 -9.24 4.85 -24.99
CA GLY A 217 -9.88 5.56 -26.10
C GLY A 217 -11.42 5.40 -26.18
N GLU A 218 -11.96 5.47 -27.41
CA GLU A 218 -13.40 5.25 -27.67
C GLU A 218 -13.88 3.82 -27.36
N THR A 219 -12.98 2.83 -27.32
CA THR A 219 -13.34 1.43 -27.05
C THR A 219 -13.91 1.22 -25.64
N GLY A 220 -13.51 2.08 -24.69
CA GLY A 220 -13.91 1.99 -23.29
C GLY A 220 -13.33 0.79 -22.52
N GLU A 221 -12.42 0.01 -23.12
CA GLU A 221 -11.81 -1.20 -22.55
C GLU A 221 -11.20 -0.89 -21.16
N GLU A 222 -11.59 -1.66 -20.13
CA GLU A 222 -11.16 -1.44 -18.74
C GLU A 222 -9.90 -2.24 -18.43
N ASN A 223 -8.78 -1.52 -18.27
CA ASN A 223 -7.47 -2.07 -17.91
C ASN A 223 -7.18 -1.83 -16.42
N PHE A 224 -6.94 -2.90 -15.67
CA PHE A 224 -6.77 -2.86 -14.21
C PHE A 224 -5.33 -3.17 -13.78
N VAL A 225 -4.73 -2.25 -13.02
CA VAL A 225 -3.65 -2.55 -12.08
C VAL A 225 -4.29 -2.66 -10.70
N ASN A 226 -4.09 -3.78 -10.02
CA ASN A 226 -4.48 -3.94 -8.61
C ASN A 226 -3.40 -4.82 -7.98
N GLN A 227 -2.41 -4.19 -7.34
CA GLN A 227 -1.18 -4.87 -6.99
C GLN A 227 -0.45 -4.21 -5.83
N LEU A 228 0.05 -5.03 -4.91
CA LEU A 228 1.11 -4.65 -3.97
C LEU A 228 2.47 -4.94 -4.62
N ASN A 229 3.35 -3.95 -4.67
CA ASN A 229 4.69 -4.05 -5.21
C ASN A 229 5.71 -3.79 -4.09
N THR A 230 6.77 -4.59 -4.05
CA THR A 230 8.04 -4.17 -3.44
C THR A 230 8.78 -3.35 -4.48
N GLN A 231 9.15 -2.10 -4.17
CA GLN A 231 9.98 -1.27 -5.05
C GLN A 231 11.27 -0.85 -4.33
N ILE A 232 12.32 -0.56 -5.10
CA ILE A 232 13.61 -0.13 -4.55
C ILE A 232 13.97 1.22 -5.16
N TYR A 233 14.10 2.23 -4.32
CA TYR A 233 14.48 3.59 -4.71
C TYR A 233 15.94 3.83 -4.42
N PHE A 234 16.65 4.34 -5.43
CA PHE A 234 18.04 4.77 -5.35
C PHE A 234 18.03 6.29 -5.36
N ILE A 235 18.13 6.91 -4.18
CA ILE A 235 18.16 8.37 -4.02
C ILE A 235 19.62 8.80 -3.98
N ARG A 236 20.00 9.82 -4.76
CA ARG A 236 21.38 10.36 -4.79
C ARG A 236 21.41 11.84 -4.43
N LYS A 237 22.55 12.26 -3.90
CA LYS A 237 22.92 13.65 -3.65
C LYS A 237 23.83 14.13 -4.78
N ILE A 238 23.36 15.07 -5.60
CA ILE A 238 24.14 15.70 -6.66
C ILE A 238 24.01 17.22 -6.46
N ASP A 239 25.12 17.96 -6.48
CA ASP A 239 25.17 19.40 -6.21
C ASP A 239 24.41 19.83 -4.93
N ASN A 240 24.59 19.04 -3.87
CA ASN A 240 23.88 19.10 -2.58
C ASN A 240 22.36 18.84 -2.59
N VAL A 241 21.74 18.60 -3.75
CA VAL A 241 20.30 18.28 -3.86
C VAL A 241 20.10 16.76 -3.83
N TRP A 242 19.15 16.28 -3.00
CA TRP A 242 18.71 14.89 -2.99
C TRP A 242 17.51 14.70 -3.93
N LYS A 243 17.63 13.82 -4.94
CA LYS A 243 16.52 13.37 -5.80
C LYS A 243 16.65 11.87 -6.11
N ILE A 244 15.56 11.27 -6.58
CA ILE A 244 15.55 9.90 -7.10
C ILE A 244 16.43 9.83 -8.35
N TRP A 245 17.42 8.93 -8.31
CA TRP A 245 18.28 8.59 -9.44
C TRP A 245 17.79 7.34 -10.15
N ASP A 246 17.25 6.35 -9.43
CA ASP A 246 16.59 5.21 -10.04
C ASP A 246 15.46 4.65 -9.17
N ASN A 247 14.50 3.97 -9.80
CA ASN A 247 13.44 3.20 -9.14
C ASN A 247 13.32 1.85 -9.85
N TYR A 248 13.60 0.77 -9.11
CA TYR A 248 13.33 -0.59 -9.57
C TYR A 248 11.92 -0.99 -9.13
N ASN A 249 11.00 -0.98 -10.09
CA ASN A 249 9.67 -1.54 -9.98
C ASN A 249 9.61 -2.84 -10.80
N PRO A 250 9.41 -4.03 -10.18
CA PRO A 250 9.44 -5.32 -10.88
C PRO A 250 8.29 -5.51 -11.89
N ASP A 251 7.24 -4.69 -11.83
CA ASP A 251 6.09 -4.72 -12.75
C ASP A 251 6.09 -3.55 -13.76
N ALA A 252 7.21 -2.84 -13.91
CA ALA A 252 7.37 -1.81 -14.94
C ALA A 252 7.06 -2.37 -16.34
N GLY A 253 6.32 -1.61 -17.15
CA GLY A 253 5.88 -2.02 -18.48
C GLY A 253 4.71 -3.03 -18.50
N ARG A 254 4.12 -3.42 -17.36
CA ARG A 254 3.03 -4.42 -17.32
C ARG A 254 1.80 -4.04 -18.16
N LEU A 255 1.47 -2.74 -18.28
CA LEU A 255 0.38 -2.23 -19.14
C LEU A 255 0.76 -2.12 -20.63
N ASN A 256 2.05 -2.09 -20.94
CA ASN A 256 2.60 -2.00 -22.29
C ASN A 256 2.55 -3.35 -23.04
N ASN A 257 2.52 -4.46 -22.29
CA ASN A 257 2.35 -5.81 -22.83
C ASN A 257 1.00 -5.96 -23.56
N LYS A 258 1.04 -5.89 -24.89
CA LYS A 258 -0.08 -6.21 -25.77
C LYS A 258 -0.42 -7.70 -25.65
N LYS A 259 -1.72 -8.00 -25.50
CA LYS A 259 -2.30 -9.34 -25.60
C LYS A 259 -2.91 -9.55 -26.97
#